data_AF-A0A920P0E8-F1
#
_entry.id   AF-A0A920P0E8-F1
#
_cell.length_a   1.000
_cell.length_b   1.000
_cell.length_c   1.000
_cell.angle_alpha   90.00
_cell.angle_beta   90.00
_cell.angle_gamma   90.00
#
_symmetry.space_group_name_H-M   'P 1'
#
loop_
_entity.id
_entity.type
_entity.pdbx_description
1 polymer ?
#
loop_
_entity_poly.entity_id
_entity_poly.type
_entity_poly.pdbx_seq_one_letter_code
_entity_poly.pdbx_strand_id
1 'polypeptide(L)' 'MAKRYLARNKRYYNHLSNASKVSLKLQGGVLNKKQRDEFEKMPYFKNAIKLRKFDELAKKDNIKIKNIDEYKKLLNSKLL' A
#
# COMPACT_ATOMS: atom_id res chain seq x y z
N MET A 1 -1.24 7.14 -3.41
CA MET A 1 -0.56 8.04 -2.44
C MET A 1 0.35 7.30 -1.44
N ALA A 2 -0.13 6.29 -0.70
CA ALA A 2 0.66 5.61 0.34
C ALA A 2 2.06 5.11 -0.11
N LYS A 3 2.19 4.51 -1.30
CA LYS A 3 3.50 4.09 -1.86
C LYS A 3 4.46 5.28 -2.01
N ARG A 4 3.99 6.36 -2.66
CA ARG A 4 4.74 7.60 -2.90
C ARG A 4 5.15 8.28 -1.58
N TYR A 5 4.29 8.21 -0.57
CA TYR A 5 4.56 8.72 0.77
C TYR A 5 5.67 7.90 1.48
N LEU A 6 5.51 6.58 1.56
CA LEU A 6 6.44 5.70 2.27
C LEU A 6 7.82 5.65 1.59
N ALA A 7 7.85 5.74 0.25
CA ALA A 7 9.06 5.76 -0.55
C ALA A 7 9.98 6.97 -0.29
N ARG A 8 9.54 7.99 0.46
CA ARG A 8 10.41 9.06 0.97
C ARG A 8 11.46 8.53 1.95
N ASN A 9 11.19 7.42 2.61
CA ASN A 9 12.16 6.75 3.48
C ASN A 9 13.06 5.82 2.64
N LYS A 10 14.38 6.04 2.68
CA LYS A 10 15.37 5.26 1.90
C LYS A 10 15.29 3.75 2.18
N ARG A 11 15.11 3.36 3.45
CA ARG A 11 14.96 1.96 3.83
C ARG A 11 13.72 1.37 3.15
N TYR A 12 12.57 2.03 3.23
CA TYR A 12 11.35 1.56 2.57
C TYR A 12 11.50 1.50 1.04
N TYR A 13 12.08 2.52 0.41
CA TYR A 13 12.34 2.52 -1.03
C TYR A 13 13.17 1.31 -1.47
N ASN A 14 14.18 0.95 -0.69
CA ASN A 14 15.02 -0.21 -0.98
C ASN A 14 14.26 -1.54 -0.88
N HIS A 15 13.24 -1.62 -0.02
CA HIS A 15 12.38 -2.81 0.13
C HIS A 15 11.33 -2.95 -0.98
N LEU A 16 11.12 -1.93 -1.82
CA LEU A 16 10.19 -2.03 -2.93
C LEU A 16 10.65 -3.08 -3.94
N SER A 17 9.72 -3.91 -4.41
CA SER A 17 9.95 -4.76 -5.57
C SER A 17 10.30 -3.95 -6.82
N ASN A 18 10.97 -4.56 -7.79
CA ASN A 18 11.35 -3.89 -9.04
C ASN A 18 10.15 -3.27 -9.76
N ALA A 19 9.06 -4.03 -9.92
CA ALA A 19 7.81 -3.54 -10.49
C ALA A 19 7.22 -2.35 -9.71
N SER A 20 7.38 -2.32 -8.38
CA SER A 20 6.93 -1.20 -7.55
C SER A 20 7.79 0.05 -7.69
N LYS A 21 9.10 -0.09 -7.92
CA LYS A 21 10.00 1.04 -8.24
C LYS A 21 9.68 1.63 -9.62
N VAL A 22 9.43 0.78 -10.62
CA VAL A 22 9.02 1.23 -11.97
C VAL A 22 7.71 2.01 -11.90
N SER A 23 6.66 1.41 -11.33
CA SER A 23 5.37 2.07 -11.19
C SER A 23 5.39 3.30 -10.27
N LEU A 24 6.32 3.39 -9.31
CA LEU A 24 6.51 4.60 -8.50
C LEU A 24 6.95 5.79 -9.37
N LYS A 25 7.89 5.58 -10.30
CA LYS A 25 8.33 6.63 -11.25
C LYS A 25 7.15 7.10 -12.12
N LEU A 26 6.40 6.15 -12.69
CA LEU A 26 5.23 6.44 -13.52
C LEU A 26 4.12 7.18 -12.76
N GLN A 27 4.00 6.95 -11.45
CA GLN A 27 3.02 7.61 -10.58
C GLN A 27 3.46 9.00 -10.09
N GLY A 28 4.55 9.56 -10.63
CA GLY A 28 5.06 10.88 -10.27
C GLY A 28 6.02 10.88 -9.07
N GLY A 29 6.69 9.76 -8.79
CA GLY A 29 7.78 9.69 -7.80
C GLY A 29 7.32 9.86 -6.35
N VAL A 30 8.27 10.14 -5.45
CA VAL A 30 7.99 10.37 -4.03
C VAL A 30 7.18 11.65 -3.83
N LEU A 31 6.36 11.72 -2.78
CA LEU A 31 5.63 12.95 -2.46
C LEU A 31 6.58 14.06 -2.02
N ASN A 32 6.31 15.29 -2.46
CA ASN A 32 6.95 16.48 -1.90
C ASN A 32 6.34 16.83 -0.53
N LYS A 33 6.88 17.86 0.15
CA LYS A 33 6.42 18.27 1.49
C LYS A 33 4.94 18.63 1.53
N LYS A 34 4.45 19.44 0.58
CA LYS A 34 3.05 19.85 0.52
C LYS A 34 2.10 18.67 0.32
N GLN A 35 2.40 17.80 -0.64
CA GLN A 35 1.59 16.61 -0.92
C GLN A 35 1.59 15.62 0.24
N ARG A 36 2.70 15.52 0.97
CA ARG A 36 2.78 14.74 2.20
C ARG A 36 1.80 15.28 3.23
N ASP A 37 1.85 16.59 3.49
CA ASP A 37 1.01 17.24 4.51
C ASP A 37 -0.48 17.11 4.19
N GLU A 38 -0.83 17.21 2.90
CA GLU A 38 -2.20 16.95 2.42
C GLU A 38 -2.59 15.48 2.61
N PHE A 39 -1.70 14.53 2.29
CA PHE A 39 -1.99 13.11 2.43
C PHE A 39 -2.12 12.65 3.88
N GLU A 40 -1.33 13.21 4.81
CA GLU A 40 -1.42 12.91 6.25
C GLU A 40 -2.77 13.34 6.85
N LYS A 41 -3.43 14.34 6.27
CA LYS A 41 -4.75 14.85 6.69
C LYS A 41 -5.92 14.06 6.13
N MET A 42 -5.70 13.18 5.14
CA MET A 42 -6.80 12.44 4.53
C MET A 42 -7.45 11.48 5.54
N PRO A 43 -8.80 11.36 5.50
CA PRO A 43 -9.48 10.27 6.19
C PRO A 43 -8.84 8.93 5.83
N TYR A 44 -8.64 8.08 6.83
CA TYR A 44 -8.03 6.75 6.69
C TYR A 44 -6.55 6.72 6.29
N PHE A 45 -5.79 7.82 6.41
CA PHE A 45 -4.35 7.84 6.17
C PHE A 45 -3.61 6.64 6.80
N LYS A 46 -3.83 6.38 8.09
CA LYS A 46 -3.22 5.25 8.81
C LYS A 46 -3.58 3.89 8.19
N ASN A 47 -4.83 3.71 7.77
CA ASN A 47 -5.28 2.48 7.11
C ASN A 47 -4.65 2.31 5.73
N ALA A 48 -4.54 3.39 4.94
CA ALA A 48 -3.88 3.37 3.64
C ALA A 48 -2.39 2.99 3.76
N ILE A 49 -1.70 3.48 4.80
CA ILE A 49 -0.32 3.08 5.11
C ILE A 49 -0.26 1.59 5.47
N LYS A 50 -1.16 1.10 6.32
CA LYS A 50 -1.22 -0.31 6.73
C LYS A 50 -1.47 -1.23 5.55
N LEU A 51 -2.46 -0.92 4.72
CA LEU A 51 -2.79 -1.68 3.50
C LEU A 51 -1.61 -1.72 2.53
N ARG A 52 -0.90 -0.60 2.36
CA ARG A 52 0.28 -0.55 1.48
C ARG A 52 1.44 -1.42 1.97
N LYS A 53 1.63 -1.53 3.29
CA LYS A 53 2.62 -2.46 3.86
C LYS A 53 2.24 -3.91 3.59
N PHE A 54 0.96 -4.27 3.71
CA PHE A 54 0.49 -5.61 3.36
C PHE A 54 0.73 -5.92 1.88
N ASP A 55 0.39 -4.99 0.97
CA ASP A 55 0.63 -5.18 -0.46
C ASP A 55 2.11 -5.42 -0.80
N GLU A 56 3.02 -4.72 -0.13
CA GLU A 56 4.46 -4.93 -0.37
C GLU A 56 4.94 -6.31 0.13
N LEU A 57 4.35 -6.80 1.23
CA LEU A 57 4.68 -8.12 1.80
C LEU A 57 4.03 -9.28 1.06
N ALA A 58 2.92 -9.05 0.36
CA ALA A 58 2.11 -10.08 -0.32
C ALA A 58 2.67 -10.55 -1.67
N LYS A 59 3.94 -10.23 -1.97
CA LYS A 59 4.62 -10.60 -3.23
C LYS A 59 5.47 -11.87 -3.12
N LYS A 60 5.19 -12.68 -2.11
CA LYS A 60 5.90 -13.92 -1.85
C LYS A 60 5.11 -15.07 -2.47
N ASP A 61 5.81 -15.86 -3.27
CA ASP A 61 5.24 -17.06 -3.86
C ASP A 61 5.09 -18.17 -2.81
N ASN A 62 4.27 -19.17 -3.12
CA ASN A 62 4.08 -20.38 -2.30
C ASN A 62 3.57 -20.14 -0.86
N ILE A 63 2.85 -19.04 -0.62
CA ILE A 63 2.15 -18.83 0.64
C ILE A 63 0.77 -19.49 0.57
N LYS A 64 0.49 -20.38 1.53
CA LYS A 64 -0.86 -20.92 1.74
C LYS A 64 -1.78 -19.81 2.28
N ILE A 65 -2.78 -19.45 1.49
CA ILE A 65 -3.82 -18.49 1.86
C ILE A 65 -5.19 -19.15 1.80
N LYS A 66 -6.19 -18.53 2.44
CA LYS A 66 -7.59 -18.96 2.35
C LYS A 66 -8.12 -18.76 0.93
N ASN A 67 -9.09 -19.57 0.52
CA ASN A 67 -9.82 -19.34 -0.71
C ASN A 67 -10.59 -18.01 -0.62
N ILE A 68 -10.71 -17.28 -1.73
CA ILE A 68 -11.46 -16.04 -1.81
C ILE A 68 -12.92 -16.20 -1.34
N ASP A 69 -13.54 -17.36 -1.59
CA ASP A 69 -14.91 -17.66 -1.18
C ASP A 69 -15.10 -17.69 0.34
N GLU A 70 -14.05 -18.04 1.09
CA GLU A 70 -14.08 -18.04 2.56
C GLU A 70 -14.20 -16.61 3.13
N TYR A 71 -13.86 -15.59 2.35
CA TYR A 71 -14.03 -14.19 2.76
C TYR A 71 -15.42 -13.64 2.48
N LYS A 72 -16.27 -14.33 1.69
CA LYS A 72 -17.58 -13.83 1.27
C LYS A 72 -18.49 -13.45 2.43
N LYS A 73 -18.57 -14.30 3.47
CA LYS A 73 -19.37 -14.04 4.67
C LYS A 73 -18.87 -12.79 5.42
N LEU A 74 -17.55 -12.63 5.54
CA LEU A 74 -16.95 -11.46 6.18
C LEU A 74 -17.26 -10.19 5.39
N LEU A 75 -17.07 -10.20 4.06
CA LEU A 75 -17.36 -9.07 3.20
C LEU A 75 -18.84 -8.66 3.28
N ASN A 76 -19.76 -9.63 3.22
CA ASN A 76 -21.19 -9.38 3.34
C ASN A 76 -21.56 -8.73 4.69
N SER A 77 -20.90 -9.09 5.80
CA SER A 77 -21.14 -8.46 7.11
C SER A 77 -20.66 -7.01 7.24
N LYS A 78 -19.97 -6.49 6.21
CA LYS A 78 -19.46 -5.12 6.14
C LYS A 78 -20.14 -4.29 5.05
N LEU A 79 -21.09 -4.87 4.33
CA LEU A 79 -22.04 -4.13 3.51
C LEU A 79 -23.03 -3.45 4.45
N LEU A 80 -23.24 -2.16 4.24
CA LEU A 80 -24.24 -1.35 4.96
C LEU A 80 -25.65 -1.72 4.51
#